data_AF-A0A2R5EK63-F1
#
_entry.id   AF-A0A2R5EK63-F1
#
_cell.length_a   1.000
_cell.length_b   1.000
_cell.length_c   1.000
_cell.angle_alpha   90.00
_cell.angle_beta   90.00
_cell.angle_gamma   90.00
#
_symmetry.space_group_name_H-M   'P 1'
#
loop_
_entity.id
_entity.type
_entity.pdbx_description
1 polymer ?
#
loop_
_entity_poly.entity_id
_entity_poly.type
_entity_poly.pdbx_seq_one_letter_code
_entity_poly.pdbx_strand_id
1 'polypeptide(L)'
;MFARLLQWFLPRPPAPAVPPSAEAQALALIAAIDRGGIPLNVARVNHIARELGLEVSAKAPVEDTIARIRAACKRMAPPGN
;
A
#
# COMPACT_ATOMS: atom_id res chain seq x y z
N MET A 1 -34.10 -26.34 17.08
CA MET A 1 -32.88 -27.00 17.61
C MET A 1 -31.95 -27.61 16.53
N PHE A 2 -32.24 -27.52 15.21
CA PHE A 2 -31.41 -28.14 14.16
C PHE A 2 -30.42 -27.19 13.44
N ALA A 3 -30.45 -25.88 13.70
CA ALA A 3 -29.68 -24.88 12.94
C ALA A 3 -28.17 -24.78 13.29
N ARG A 4 -27.69 -25.47 14.34
CA ARG A 4 -26.27 -25.44 14.76
C ARG A 4 -25.38 -26.47 14.05
N LEU A 5 -25.95 -27.38 13.25
CA LEU A 5 -25.15 -28.39 12.54
C LEU A 5 -24.68 -27.92 11.14
N LEU A 6 -25.41 -27.01 10.50
CA LEU A 6 -25.06 -26.51 9.15
C LEU A 6 -23.91 -25.49 9.14
N GLN A 7 -23.64 -24.81 10.26
CA GLN A 7 -22.59 -23.76 10.35
C GLN A 7 -21.16 -24.28 10.15
N TRP A 8 -20.96 -25.60 10.18
CA TRP A 8 -19.64 -26.23 9.94
C TRP A 8 -19.34 -26.43 8.45
N PHE A 9 -20.37 -26.51 7.61
CA PHE A 9 -20.24 -26.76 6.17
C PHE A 9 -20.39 -25.50 5.30
N LEU A 10 -20.75 -24.37 5.92
CA LEU A 10 -20.85 -23.08 5.23
C LEU A 10 -19.48 -22.38 5.20
N PRO A 11 -19.02 -21.88 4.03
CA PRO A 11 -17.78 -21.12 3.95
C PRO A 11 -17.86 -19.88 4.82
N ARG A 12 -16.78 -19.60 5.57
CA ARG A 12 -16.68 -18.39 6.37
C ARG A 12 -16.75 -17.17 5.45
N PRO A 13 -17.65 -16.19 5.70
CA PRO A 13 -17.69 -14.98 4.90
C PRO A 13 -16.32 -14.29 4.96
N PRO A 14 -15.76 -13.83 3.83
CA PRO A 14 -14.50 -13.09 3.84
C PRO A 14 -14.66 -11.88 4.76
N ALA A 15 -13.66 -11.65 5.60
CA ALA A 15 -13.65 -10.45 6.43
C ALA A 15 -13.74 -9.20 5.54
N PRO A 16 -14.43 -8.13 5.96
CA PRO A 16 -14.49 -6.89 5.20
C PRO A 16 -13.05 -6.43 4.91
N ALA A 17 -12.71 -6.27 3.62
CA ALA A 17 -11.39 -5.85 3.19
C ALA A 17 -11.19 -4.40 3.62
N VAL A 18 -10.53 -4.19 4.76
CA VAL A 18 -10.07 -2.86 5.17
C VAL A 18 -9.08 -2.40 4.10
N PRO A 19 -9.26 -1.20 3.50
CA PRO A 19 -8.31 -0.70 2.55
C PRO A 19 -6.92 -0.61 3.21
N PRO A 20 -5.85 -1.02 2.50
CA PRO A 20 -4.50 -0.99 3.06
C PRO A 20 -4.13 0.44 3.47
N SER A 21 -3.44 0.57 4.61
CA SER A 21 -2.95 1.87 5.06
C SER A 21 -2.01 2.51 4.04
N ALA A 22 -1.83 3.83 4.11
CA ALA A 22 -0.95 4.55 3.19
C ALA A 22 0.49 4.01 3.24
N GLU A 23 0.97 3.65 4.43
CA GLU A 23 2.30 3.03 4.65
C GLU A 23 2.39 1.66 3.98
N ALA A 24 1.37 0.82 4.16
CA ALA A 24 1.32 -0.49 3.52
C ALA A 24 1.30 -0.38 1.98
N GLN A 25 0.53 0.58 1.45
CA GLN A 25 0.50 0.85 0.01
C GLN A 25 1.85 1.34 -0.51
N ALA A 26 2.52 2.23 0.22
CA ALA A 26 3.83 2.75 -0.14
C ALA A 26 4.92 1.67 -0.13
N LEU A 27 4.95 0.83 0.89
CA LEU A 27 5.88 -0.31 0.97
C LEU A 27 5.64 -1.29 -0.19
N ALA A 28 4.38 -1.61 -0.48
CA ALA A 28 4.02 -2.49 -1.59
C ALA A 28 4.43 -1.89 -2.95
N LEU A 29 4.24 -0.58 -3.14
CA LEU A 29 4.66 0.13 -4.34
C LEU A 29 6.18 0.04 -4.53
N ILE A 30 6.97 0.38 -3.50
CA ILE A 30 8.43 0.33 -3.58
C ILE A 30 8.92 -1.10 -3.81
N ALA A 31 8.36 -2.09 -3.11
CA ALA A 31 8.73 -3.50 -3.30
C ALA A 31 8.36 -4.03 -4.70
N ALA A 32 7.31 -3.52 -5.34
CA ALA A 32 7.00 -3.86 -6.73
C ALA A 32 8.02 -3.24 -7.69
N ILE A 33 8.39 -1.97 -7.47
CA ILE A 33 9.40 -1.26 -8.27
C ILE A 33 10.78 -1.92 -8.15
N ASP A 34 11.18 -2.29 -6.93
CA ASP A 34 12.47 -2.95 -6.68
C ASP A 34 12.57 -4.33 -7.33
N ARG A 35 11.44 -4.97 -7.63
CA ARG A 35 11.38 -6.21 -8.43
C ARG A 35 11.34 -5.95 -9.95
N GLY A 36 11.53 -4.71 -10.39
CA GLY A 36 11.50 -4.31 -11.80
C GLY A 36 10.12 -3.88 -12.31
N GLY A 37 9.13 -3.69 -11.43
CA GLY A 37 7.82 -3.18 -11.81
C GLY A 37 7.84 -1.70 -12.21
N ILE A 38 7.06 -1.33 -13.22
CA ILE A 38 6.94 0.06 -13.68
C ILE A 38 5.56 0.60 -13.25
N PRO A 39 5.50 1.75 -12.53
CA PRO A 39 4.22 2.32 -12.14
C PRO A 39 3.49 2.90 -13.35
N LEU A 40 2.43 2.21 -13.78
CA LEU A 40 1.62 2.61 -14.94
C LEU A 40 0.67 3.78 -14.66
N ASN A 41 0.50 4.16 -13.39
CA ASN A 41 -0.41 5.24 -12.99
C ASN A 41 0.30 6.23 -12.06
N VAL A 42 0.77 7.33 -12.64
CA VAL A 42 1.45 8.42 -11.92
C VAL A 42 0.52 9.08 -10.89
N ALA A 43 -0.77 9.25 -11.22
CA ALA A 43 -1.73 9.86 -10.29
C ALA A 43 -1.88 9.02 -9.01
N ARG A 44 -1.83 7.69 -9.14
CA ARG A 44 -1.85 6.77 -7.98
C ARG A 44 -0.60 6.92 -7.12
N VAL A 45 0.58 7.03 -7.74
CA VAL A 45 1.84 7.26 -7.01
C VAL A 45 1.79 8.58 -6.23
N ASN A 46 1.31 9.65 -6.87
CA ASN A 46 1.15 10.96 -6.23
C ASN A 46 0.11 10.94 -5.10
N HIS A 47 -0.97 10.17 -5.26
CA HIS A 47 -1.96 10.01 -4.20
C HIS A 47 -1.35 9.32 -2.98
N ILE A 48 -0.65 8.20 -3.16
CA ILE A 48 0.04 7.50 -2.06
C ILE A 48 1.02 8.45 -1.36
N ALA A 49 1.79 9.24 -2.11
CA ALA A 49 2.70 10.22 -1.51
C ALA A 49 1.97 11.25 -0.64
N ARG A 50 0.83 11.78 -1.09
CA ARG A 50 0.02 12.74 -0.32
C ARG A 50 -0.58 12.12 0.93
N GLU A 51 -1.07 10.88 0.85
CA GLU A 51 -1.57 10.14 2.00
C GLU A 51 -0.46 9.87 3.04
N LEU A 52 0.80 9.74 2.61
CA LEU A 52 1.96 9.70 3.49
C LEU A 52 2.37 11.07 4.08
N GLY A 53 1.65 12.14 3.75
CA GLY A 53 1.99 13.51 4.15
C GLY A 53 3.17 14.12 3.39
N LEU A 54 3.55 13.55 2.23
CA LEU A 54 4.60 14.11 1.39
C LEU A 54 4.03 15.16 0.44
N GLU A 55 4.73 16.29 0.34
CA GLU A 55 4.40 17.31 -0.65
C GLU A 55 4.92 16.89 -2.04
N VAL A 56 4.00 16.80 -3.01
CA VAL A 56 4.28 16.41 -4.40
C VAL A 56 3.52 17.29 -5.39
N SER A 57 4.28 17.87 -6.32
CA SER A 57 3.71 18.62 -7.45
C SER A 57 3.13 17.64 -8.48
N ALA A 58 1.98 17.99 -9.06
CA ALA A 58 1.40 17.22 -10.17
C ALA A 58 2.29 17.22 -11.44
N LYS A 59 3.22 18.19 -11.54
CA LYS A 59 4.17 18.32 -12.64
C LYS A 59 5.54 17.70 -12.33
N ALA A 60 5.77 17.22 -11.11
CA ALA A 60 7.04 16.60 -10.76
C ALA A 60 7.22 15.29 -11.56
N PRO A 61 8.45 14.98 -11.98
CA PRO A 61 8.79 13.66 -12.50
C PRO A 61 8.36 12.56 -11.52
N VAL A 62 7.84 11.44 -12.02
CA VAL A 62 7.33 10.36 -11.15
C VAL A 62 8.47 9.72 -10.35
N GLU A 63 9.68 9.70 -10.92
CA GLU A 63 10.91 9.19 -10.33
C GLU A 63 11.26 9.95 -9.05
N ASP A 64 11.09 11.28 -9.05
CA ASP A 64 11.30 12.12 -7.88
C ASP A 64 10.29 11.79 -6.77
N THR A 65 9.03 11.57 -7.14
CA THR A 65 8.00 11.13 -6.19
C THR A 65 8.34 9.75 -5.61
N ILE A 66 8.78 8.81 -6.45
CA ILE A 66 9.21 7.46 -6.00
C ILE A 66 10.39 7.57 -5.03
N ALA A 67 11.37 8.43 -5.31
CA ALA A 67 12.51 8.66 -4.43
C ALA A 67 12.07 9.21 -3.06
N ARG A 68 11.13 10.15 -3.03
CA ARG A 68 10.55 10.70 -1.79
C ARG A 68 9.81 9.63 -0.98
N ILE A 69 8.99 8.81 -1.64
CA ILE A 69 8.30 7.68 -1.00
C ILE A 69 9.32 6.69 -0.43
N ARG A 70 10.37 6.34 -1.19
CA ARG A 70 11.42 5.44 -0.73
C ARG A 70 12.13 5.97 0.53
N ALA A 71 12.43 7.27 0.57
CA ALA A 71 13.01 7.91 1.76
C ALA A 71 12.04 7.88 2.95
N ALA A 72 10.75 8.07 2.72
CA ALA A 72 9.73 7.96 3.77
C ALA A 72 9.65 6.54 4.33
N CYS A 73 9.60 5.52 3.48
CA CYS A 73 9.59 4.11 3.88
C CYS A 73 10.80 3.74 4.75
N LYS A 74 12.00 4.27 4.43
CA LYS A 74 13.21 4.04 5.24
C LYS A 74 13.09 4.57 6.67
N ARG A 75 12.31 5.63 6.91
CA ARG A 75 12.07 6.20 8.25
C ARG A 75 11.03 5.40 9.04
N MET A 76 10.14 4.69 8.35
CA MET A 76 9.10 3.86 8.95
C MET A 76 9.63 2.50 9.40
N ALA A 77 10.66 1.98 8.72
CA ALA A 77 11.37 0.81 9.19
C ALA A 77 12.13 1.16 10.49
N PRO A 78 11.97 0.39 11.58
CA PRO A 78 12.83 0.57 12.74
C PRO A 78 14.29 0.37 12.31
N PRO A 79 15.25 1.14 12.84
CA PRO A 79 16.67 0.84 12.64
C PRO A 79 16.88 -0.62 13.07
N GLY A 80 17.45 -1.42 12.17
CA GLY A 80 17.53 -2.88 12.32
C GLY A 80 18.08 -3.30 13.69
N ASN A 81 17.48 -4.36 14.24
CA ASN A 81 18.06 -5.15 15.32
C ASN A 81 19.23 -5.99 14.81
#